data_AF-A0A7U6KQ86-F1
#
_entry.id   AF-A0A7U6KQ86-F1
#
_cell.length_a   1.000
_cell.length_b   1.000
_cell.length_c   1.000
_cell.angle_alpha   90.00
_cell.angle_beta   90.00
_cell.angle_gamma   90.00
#
_symmetry.space_group_name_H-M   'P 1'
#
loop_
_entity.id
_entity.type
_entity.pdbx_description
1 polymer ?
#
loop_
_entity_poly.entity_id
_entity_poly.type
_entity_poly.pdbx_seq_one_letter_code
_entity_poly.pdbx_strand_id
1 'polypeptide(L)'
;MTSEAGLNDGLAFPFVYLAIKIAEAFSEGNAFTSEMLWSWFTHDVLWKIGAGVLVGVLVGKAMAKVVFSKHTRETTISQGYVVIALTLVAYGVAEYVHSYGFIAVFVAAFAFRRSECEHSYHQKLHDFAEQSEGLLMSLVLVIFGMFLGQGLQAGVELTWRVYIVSFTFLLLIRPIGGFIALSGLHLPRTEKYAISALGIRGIGTLYYLSYALNTDFFAEDDALKLWIVCSIVILTSIFIHGLSATRLLKMTPKEHH
;
A
#
# COMPACT_ATOMS: atom_id res chain seq x y z
N MET A 1 10.57 -4.19 9.23
CA MET A 1 9.24 -3.54 9.27
C MET A 1 8.50 -3.71 7.94
N THR A 2 8.38 -4.93 7.43
CA THR A 2 7.96 -5.16 6.03
C THR A 2 6.69 -6.01 5.89
N SER A 3 6.29 -6.77 6.92
CA SER A 3 5.06 -7.56 6.85
C SER A 3 3.78 -6.78 7.16
N GLU A 4 3.84 -5.80 8.06
CA GLU A 4 2.68 -4.97 8.42
C GLU A 4 2.28 -4.02 7.29
N ALA A 5 3.27 -3.37 6.66
CA ALA A 5 3.05 -2.42 5.58
C ALA A 5 2.40 -3.09 4.35
N GLY A 6 2.93 -4.23 3.89
CA GLY A 6 2.40 -4.93 2.71
C GLY A 6 1.00 -5.51 2.91
N LEU A 7 0.69 -6.02 4.12
CA LEU A 7 -0.66 -6.48 4.43
C LEU A 7 -1.65 -5.32 4.55
N ASN A 8 -1.23 -4.22 5.18
CA ASN A 8 -2.03 -3.01 5.29
C ASN A 8 -2.40 -2.45 3.92
N ASP A 9 -1.47 -2.44 2.96
CA ASP A 9 -1.75 -1.99 1.60
C ASP A 9 -2.78 -2.90 0.91
N GLY A 10 -2.65 -4.23 1.06
CA GLY A 10 -3.66 -5.16 0.55
C GLY A 10 -5.06 -5.01 1.17
N LEU A 11 -5.13 -4.69 2.47
CA LEU A 11 -6.39 -4.53 3.20
C LEU A 11 -7.03 -3.14 3.05
N ALA A 12 -6.32 -2.17 2.50
CA ALA A 12 -6.88 -0.85 2.21
C ALA A 12 -7.83 -0.88 1.01
N PHE A 13 -7.62 -1.79 0.06
CA PHE A 13 -8.39 -1.86 -1.20
C PHE A 13 -9.90 -1.95 -1.04
N PRO A 14 -10.48 -2.81 -0.19
CA PRO A 14 -11.92 -2.82 0.00
C PRO A 14 -12.48 -1.43 0.31
N PHE A 15 -11.79 -0.64 1.13
CA PHE A 15 -12.22 0.71 1.48
C PHE A 15 -12.05 1.70 0.33
N VAL A 16 -11.01 1.56 -0.50
CA VAL A 16 -10.84 2.35 -1.73
C VAL A 16 -11.97 2.05 -2.71
N TYR A 17 -12.29 0.78 -2.93
CA TYR A 17 -13.42 0.36 -3.77
C TYR A 17 -14.77 0.85 -3.23
N LEU A 18 -14.95 0.83 -1.90
CA LEU A 18 -16.15 1.38 -1.28
C LEU A 18 -16.26 2.89 -1.56
N ALA A 19 -15.16 3.63 -1.40
CA ALA A 19 -15.14 5.07 -1.68
C ALA A 19 -15.43 5.36 -3.16
N ILE A 20 -14.89 4.56 -4.09
CA ILE A 20 -15.18 4.65 -5.52
C ILE A 20 -16.66 4.38 -5.78
N LYS A 21 -17.23 3.27 -5.28
CA LYS A 21 -18.66 2.94 -5.46
C LYS A 21 -19.59 4.01 -4.89
N ILE A 22 -19.22 4.59 -3.75
CA ILE A 22 -19.97 5.71 -3.15
C ILE A 22 -19.89 6.93 -4.07
N ALA A 23 -18.70 7.29 -4.55
CA ALA A 23 -18.50 8.43 -5.42
C ALA A 23 -19.24 8.27 -6.77
N GLU A 24 -19.19 7.07 -7.35
CA GLU A 24 -19.92 6.69 -8.56
C GLU A 24 -21.44 6.84 -8.36
N ALA A 25 -21.99 6.28 -7.27
CA ALA A 25 -23.41 6.42 -6.94
C ALA A 25 -23.84 7.89 -6.84
N PHE A 26 -23.06 8.72 -6.13
CA PHE A 26 -23.37 10.14 -6.00
C PHE A 26 -23.23 10.91 -7.33
N SER A 27 -22.28 10.52 -8.20
CA SER A 27 -22.10 11.12 -9.53
C SER A 27 -23.32 10.88 -10.42
N GLU A 28 -23.92 9.69 -10.33
CA GLU A 28 -25.15 9.34 -11.05
C GLU A 28 -26.42 9.94 -10.43
N GLY A 29 -26.30 10.67 -9.32
CA GLY A 29 -27.43 11.21 -8.56
C GLY A 29 -28.18 10.15 -7.72
N ASN A 30 -27.61 8.96 -7.58
CA ASN A 30 -28.15 7.88 -6.78
C ASN A 30 -27.72 8.00 -5.32
N ALA A 31 -28.58 7.57 -4.39
CA ALA A 31 -28.20 7.42 -2.99
C ALA A 31 -27.44 6.10 -2.79
N PHE A 32 -26.43 6.10 -1.92
CA PHE A 32 -25.76 4.87 -1.53
C PHE A 32 -26.74 3.94 -0.78
N THR A 33 -27.06 2.78 -1.36
CA THR A 33 -28.07 1.86 -0.82
C THR A 33 -27.46 0.76 0.04
N SER A 34 -28.28 0.15 0.91
CA SER A 34 -27.88 -1.01 1.71
C SER A 34 -27.50 -2.22 0.86
N GLU A 35 -28.06 -2.33 -0.36
CA GLU A 35 -27.71 -3.38 -1.32
C GLU A 35 -26.28 -3.19 -1.85
N MET A 36 -25.88 -1.96 -2.17
CA MET A 36 -24.51 -1.64 -2.58
C MET A 36 -23.50 -1.95 -1.47
N LEU A 37 -23.85 -1.64 -0.21
CA LEU A 37 -23.03 -2.00 0.95
C LEU A 37 -22.88 -3.52 1.08
N TRP A 38 -23.98 -4.27 0.91
CA TRP A 38 -23.94 -5.73 1.00
C TRP A 38 -23.15 -6.38 -0.13
N SER A 39 -23.32 -5.88 -1.36
CA SER A 39 -22.54 -6.28 -2.53
C SER A 39 -21.04 -6.02 -2.31
N TRP A 40 -20.69 -4.83 -1.80
CA TRP A 40 -19.32 -4.51 -1.42
C TRP A 40 -18.77 -5.49 -0.37
N PHE A 41 -19.50 -5.72 0.72
CA PHE A 41 -19.04 -6.60 1.79
C PHE A 41 -18.84 -8.04 1.31
N THR A 42 -19.77 -8.57 0.54
CA THR A 42 -19.68 -9.96 0.05
C THR A 42 -18.64 -10.12 -1.05
N HIS A 43 -18.59 -9.21 -2.01
CA HIS A 43 -17.71 -9.33 -3.16
C HIS A 43 -16.31 -8.76 -2.88
N ASP A 44 -16.22 -7.48 -2.50
CA ASP A 44 -14.94 -6.80 -2.32
C ASP A 44 -14.25 -7.21 -1.02
N VAL A 45 -14.98 -7.48 0.07
CA VAL A 45 -14.36 -7.93 1.32
C VAL A 45 -14.21 -9.45 1.34
N LEU A 46 -15.30 -10.22 1.36
CA LEU A 46 -15.20 -11.67 1.59
C LEU A 46 -14.57 -12.42 0.41
N TRP A 47 -15.10 -12.22 -0.81
CA TRP A 47 -14.63 -12.97 -1.98
C TRP A 47 -13.20 -12.57 -2.39
N LYS A 48 -12.92 -11.29 -2.65
CA LYS A 48 -11.60 -10.87 -3.13
C LYS A 48 -10.48 -11.15 -2.14
N ILE A 49 -10.71 -10.98 -0.83
CA ILE A 49 -9.72 -11.34 0.20
C ILE A 49 -9.56 -12.86 0.25
N GLY A 50 -10.65 -13.63 0.30
CA GLY A 50 -10.61 -15.09 0.34
C GLY A 50 -9.90 -15.70 -0.87
N ALA A 51 -10.22 -15.21 -2.06
CA ALA A 51 -9.56 -15.61 -3.31
C ALA A 51 -8.08 -15.23 -3.32
N GLY A 52 -7.73 -14.02 -2.87
CA GLY A 52 -6.34 -13.58 -2.78
C GLY A 52 -5.51 -14.45 -1.84
N VAL A 53 -6.06 -14.80 -0.67
CA VAL A 53 -5.42 -15.72 0.29
C VAL A 53 -5.24 -17.10 -0.34
N LEU A 54 -6.28 -17.65 -0.98
CA LEU A 54 -6.23 -18.97 -1.60
C LEU A 54 -5.19 -19.02 -2.73
N VAL A 55 -5.21 -18.04 -3.64
CA VAL A 55 -4.23 -17.90 -4.73
C VAL A 55 -2.82 -17.79 -4.15
N GLY A 56 -2.62 -16.93 -3.15
CA GLY A 56 -1.33 -16.76 -2.50
C GLY A 56 -0.78 -18.07 -1.92
N VAL A 57 -1.61 -18.83 -1.19
CA VAL A 57 -1.20 -20.13 -0.64
C VAL A 57 -0.84 -21.13 -1.75
N LEU A 58 -1.64 -21.22 -2.80
CA LEU A 58 -1.40 -22.14 -3.91
C LEU A 58 -0.12 -21.79 -4.67
N VAL A 59 0.04 -20.53 -5.06
CA VAL A 59 1.22 -20.04 -5.80
C VAL A 59 2.48 -20.18 -4.95
N GLY A 60 2.44 -19.77 -3.67
CA GLY A 60 3.59 -19.87 -2.78
C GLY A 60 4.06 -21.32 -2.57
N LYS A 61 3.12 -22.26 -2.37
CA LYS A 61 3.43 -23.69 -2.26
C LYS A 61 3.94 -24.29 -3.57
N ALA A 62 3.33 -23.93 -4.70
CA ALA A 62 3.76 -24.41 -6.01
C ALA A 62 5.18 -23.94 -6.33
N MET A 63 5.47 -22.66 -6.12
CA MET A 63 6.79 -22.08 -6.34
C MET A 63 7.84 -22.70 -5.40
N ALA A 64 7.50 -22.90 -4.12
CA ALA A 64 8.40 -23.59 -3.19
C ALA A 64 8.69 -25.02 -3.65
N LYS A 65 7.68 -25.76 -4.11
CA LYS A 65 7.88 -27.12 -4.64
C LYS A 65 8.80 -27.16 -5.86
N VAL A 66 8.72 -26.16 -6.76
CA VAL A 66 9.58 -26.06 -7.95
C VAL A 66 11.02 -25.68 -7.57
N VAL A 67 11.18 -24.65 -6.74
CA VAL A 67 12.49 -24.12 -6.35
C VAL A 67 13.27 -25.10 -5.47
N PHE A 68 12.59 -25.79 -4.55
CA PHE A 68 13.22 -26.74 -3.62
C PHE A 68 13.14 -28.21 -4.09
N SER A 69 12.71 -28.46 -5.32
CA SER A 69 12.75 -29.81 -5.92
C SER A 69 14.19 -30.31 -6.05
N LYS A 70 14.40 -31.63 -5.89
CA LYS A 70 15.70 -32.30 -6.05
C LYS A 70 16.41 -31.97 -7.38
N HIS A 71 15.65 -31.65 -8.43
CA HIS A 71 16.18 -31.34 -9.75
C HIS A 71 16.81 -29.94 -9.85
N THR A 72 16.37 -29.01 -9.02
CA THR A 72 16.80 -27.61 -9.02
C THR A 72 18.04 -27.38 -8.14
N ARG A 73 18.43 -28.37 -7.32
CA ARG A 73 19.59 -28.30 -6.41
C ARG A 73 20.94 -28.19 -7.12
N GLU A 74 21.03 -28.60 -8.39
CA GLU A 74 22.25 -28.50 -9.20
C GLU A 74 22.35 -27.18 -9.98
N THR A 75 21.24 -26.46 -10.14
CA THR A 75 21.20 -25.14 -10.78
C THR A 75 21.18 -24.03 -9.74
N THR A 76 22.18 -23.16 -9.76
CA THR A 76 22.20 -21.91 -8.98
C THR A 76 21.19 -20.92 -9.57
N ILE A 77 19.90 -21.08 -9.24
CA ILE A 77 18.89 -20.04 -9.50
C ILE A 77 19.24 -18.84 -8.63
N SER A 78 19.47 -17.67 -9.25
CA SER A 78 19.66 -16.44 -8.48
C SER A 78 18.39 -16.12 -7.69
N GLN A 79 18.56 -15.98 -6.39
CA GLN A 79 17.49 -15.76 -5.42
C GLN A 79 16.64 -14.53 -5.74
N GLY A 80 17.25 -13.50 -6.36
CA GLY A 80 16.50 -12.31 -6.78
C GLY A 80 15.44 -12.60 -7.84
N TYR A 81 15.70 -13.51 -8.79
CA TYR A 81 14.70 -13.91 -9.78
C TYR A 81 13.53 -14.65 -9.14
N VAL A 82 13.76 -15.40 -8.05
CA VAL A 82 12.68 -16.09 -7.32
C VAL A 82 11.74 -15.09 -6.66
N VAL A 83 12.27 -14.00 -6.05
CA VAL A 83 11.43 -12.94 -5.45
C VAL A 83 10.55 -12.28 -6.51
N ILE A 84 11.14 -11.92 -7.65
CA ILE A 84 10.42 -11.25 -8.75
C ILE A 84 9.38 -12.21 -9.34
N ALA A 85 9.76 -13.46 -9.62
CA ALA A 85 8.85 -14.45 -10.19
C ALA A 85 7.70 -14.76 -9.23
N LEU A 86 7.98 -14.95 -7.93
CA LEU A 86 6.95 -15.19 -6.92
C LEU A 86 5.96 -14.02 -6.85
N THR A 87 6.49 -12.79 -6.84
CA THR A 87 5.68 -11.57 -6.81
C THR A 87 4.81 -11.44 -8.07
N LEU A 88 5.41 -11.52 -9.26
CA LEU A 88 4.70 -11.34 -10.53
C LEU A 88 3.68 -12.44 -10.80
N VAL A 89 4.01 -13.70 -10.51
CA VAL A 89 3.08 -14.83 -10.70
C VAL A 89 1.94 -14.75 -9.70
N ALA A 90 2.21 -14.49 -8.42
CA ALA A 90 1.15 -14.36 -7.42
C ALA A 90 0.22 -13.19 -7.75
N TYR A 91 0.78 -12.03 -8.12
CA TYR A 91 0.00 -10.86 -8.53
C TYR A 91 -0.81 -11.15 -9.80
N GLY A 92 -0.18 -11.68 -10.85
CA GLY A 92 -0.84 -11.93 -12.13
C GLY A 92 -1.97 -12.95 -12.05
N VAL A 93 -1.78 -14.05 -11.30
CA VAL A 93 -2.85 -15.05 -11.08
C VAL A 93 -3.97 -14.45 -10.23
N ALA A 94 -3.63 -13.63 -9.23
CA ALA A 94 -4.62 -12.99 -8.39
C ALA A 94 -5.50 -12.01 -9.16
N GLU A 95 -4.90 -11.18 -10.03
CA GLU A 95 -5.63 -10.26 -10.92
C GLU A 95 -6.50 -11.02 -11.92
N TYR A 96 -6.01 -12.14 -12.47
CA TYR A 96 -6.79 -12.99 -13.38
C TYR A 96 -8.08 -13.54 -12.75
N VAL A 97 -8.06 -13.82 -11.44
CA VAL A 97 -9.24 -14.27 -10.67
C VAL A 97 -10.00 -13.08 -10.05
N HIS A 98 -9.66 -11.84 -10.43
CA HIS A 98 -10.24 -10.61 -9.90
C HIS A 98 -10.14 -10.46 -8.37
N SER A 99 -9.04 -10.94 -7.79
CA SER A 99 -8.74 -10.85 -6.36
C SER A 99 -7.65 -9.81 -6.08
N TYR A 100 -7.37 -9.53 -4.79
CA TYR A 100 -6.36 -8.55 -4.45
C TYR A 100 -4.93 -9.10 -4.60
N GLY A 101 -4.23 -8.63 -5.63
CA GLY A 101 -2.85 -9.03 -5.93
C GLY A 101 -1.89 -8.82 -4.76
N PHE A 102 -1.99 -7.70 -4.02
CA PHE A 102 -1.15 -7.44 -2.84
C PHE A 102 -1.32 -8.49 -1.74
N ILE A 103 -2.56 -8.90 -1.46
CA ILE A 103 -2.83 -9.96 -0.48
C ILE A 103 -2.25 -11.29 -0.97
N ALA A 104 -2.43 -11.62 -2.26
CA ALA A 104 -1.89 -12.85 -2.82
C ALA A 104 -0.36 -12.89 -2.78
N VAL A 105 0.33 -11.80 -3.12
CA VAL A 105 1.79 -11.69 -3.04
C VAL A 105 2.28 -11.87 -1.61
N PHE A 106 1.64 -11.19 -0.65
CA PHE A 106 2.00 -11.31 0.76
C PHE A 106 1.84 -12.75 1.27
N VAL A 107 0.70 -13.37 0.99
CA VAL A 107 0.41 -14.74 1.39
C VAL A 107 1.30 -15.75 0.66
N ALA A 108 1.63 -15.51 -0.61
CA ALA A 108 2.56 -16.34 -1.38
C ALA A 108 3.97 -16.28 -0.81
N ALA A 109 4.47 -15.08 -0.46
CA ALA A 109 5.74 -14.90 0.21
C ALA A 109 5.78 -15.64 1.56
N PHE A 110 4.70 -15.55 2.35
CA PHE A 110 4.60 -16.26 3.62
C PHE A 110 4.58 -17.79 3.44
N ALA A 111 3.76 -18.30 2.51
CA ALA A 111 3.64 -19.73 2.23
C ALA A 111 4.94 -20.32 1.66
N PHE A 112 5.62 -19.57 0.80
CA PHE A 112 6.94 -19.91 0.28
C PHE A 112 7.97 -19.97 1.40
N ARG A 113 8.02 -18.93 2.25
CA ARG A 113 8.96 -18.84 3.39
C ARG A 113 8.79 -19.97 4.40
N ARG A 114 7.56 -20.39 4.67
CA ARG A 114 7.25 -21.51 5.59
C ARG A 114 7.76 -22.85 5.07
N SER A 115 7.95 -22.99 3.76
CA SER A 115 8.39 -24.25 3.15
C SER A 115 9.90 -24.47 3.25
N GLU A 116 10.68 -23.48 3.70
CA GLU A 116 12.14 -23.52 3.77
C GLU A 116 12.65 -23.19 5.18
N CYS A 117 13.44 -24.10 5.76
CA CYS A 117 13.98 -23.96 7.13
C CYS A 117 15.41 -23.41 7.21
N GLU A 118 16.10 -23.16 6.08
CA GLU A 118 17.50 -22.71 6.10
C GLU A 118 17.65 -21.18 6.14
N HIS A 119 18.33 -20.69 7.18
CA HIS A 119 18.38 -19.27 7.57
C HIS A 119 19.09 -18.34 6.56
N SER A 120 20.04 -18.86 5.76
CA SER A 120 20.80 -18.04 4.80
C SER A 120 20.07 -17.74 3.49
N TYR A 121 19.07 -18.54 3.11
CA TYR A 121 18.26 -18.30 1.91
C TYR A 121 17.33 -17.10 2.13
N HIS A 122 16.78 -16.98 3.34
CA HIS A 122 15.85 -15.90 3.73
C HIS A 122 16.48 -14.51 3.74
N GLN A 123 17.73 -14.38 4.20
CA GLN A 123 18.42 -13.09 4.27
C GLN A 123 18.66 -12.52 2.86
N LYS A 124 19.20 -13.32 1.94
CA LYS A 124 19.49 -12.84 0.58
C LYS A 124 18.23 -12.50 -0.23
N LEU A 125 17.13 -13.23 -0.04
CA LEU A 125 15.83 -12.87 -0.62
C LEU A 125 15.34 -11.53 -0.07
N HIS A 126 15.49 -11.32 1.24
CA HIS A 126 15.07 -10.09 1.90
C HIS A 126 15.90 -8.89 1.40
N ASP A 127 17.22 -9.03 1.35
CA ASP A 127 18.14 -7.98 0.88
C ASP A 127 17.82 -7.59 -0.57
N PHE A 128 17.55 -8.58 -1.43
CA PHE A 128 17.19 -8.31 -2.83
C PHE A 128 15.82 -7.63 -2.95
N ALA A 129 14.83 -8.07 -2.16
CA ALA A 129 13.51 -7.44 -2.13
C ALA A 129 13.60 -5.98 -1.66
N GLU A 130 14.36 -5.71 -0.61
CA GLU A 130 14.59 -4.37 -0.06
C GLU A 130 15.32 -3.46 -1.06
N GLN A 131 16.35 -3.97 -1.74
CA GLN A 131 17.04 -3.24 -2.79
C GLN A 131 16.10 -2.91 -3.97
N SER A 132 15.31 -3.90 -4.41
CA SER A 132 14.34 -3.72 -5.49
C SER A 132 13.25 -2.70 -5.13
N GLU A 133 12.76 -2.78 -3.89
CA GLU A 133 11.81 -1.83 -3.32
C GLU A 133 12.39 -0.42 -3.33
N GLY A 134 13.60 -0.22 -2.78
CA GLY A 134 14.26 1.09 -2.77
C GLY A 134 14.48 1.70 -4.16
N LEU A 135 14.87 0.88 -5.14
CA LEU A 135 15.02 1.32 -6.52
C LEU A 135 13.68 1.74 -7.13
N LEU A 136 12.64 0.92 -7.00
CA LEU A 136 11.30 1.24 -7.48
C LEU A 136 10.73 2.49 -6.80
N MET A 137 10.93 2.63 -5.49
CA MET A 137 10.53 3.83 -4.75
C MET A 137 11.21 5.08 -5.29
N SER A 138 12.53 5.01 -5.54
CA SER A 138 13.29 6.14 -6.06
C SER A 138 12.78 6.57 -7.43
N LEU A 139 12.45 5.60 -8.30
CA LEU A 139 11.87 5.87 -9.61
C LEU A 139 10.48 6.53 -9.50
N VAL A 140 9.60 5.99 -8.65
CA VAL A 140 8.26 6.56 -8.42
C VAL A 140 8.37 7.99 -7.89
N LEU A 141 9.29 8.26 -6.96
CA LEU A 141 9.49 9.62 -6.42
C LEU A 141 10.03 10.59 -7.46
N VAL A 142 10.93 10.16 -8.34
CA VAL A 142 11.42 10.99 -9.45
C VAL A 142 10.28 11.32 -10.40
N ILE A 143 9.48 10.33 -10.80
CA ILE A 143 8.31 10.52 -11.66
C ILE A 143 7.29 11.45 -11.00
N PHE A 144 6.99 11.24 -9.72
CA PHE A 144 6.10 12.10 -8.95
C PHE A 144 6.62 13.54 -8.91
N GLY A 145 7.91 13.75 -8.67
CA GLY A 145 8.55 15.06 -8.72
C GLY A 145 8.46 15.74 -10.09
N MET A 146 8.59 14.98 -11.18
CA MET A 146 8.39 15.50 -12.54
C MET A 146 6.94 15.95 -12.77
N PHE A 147 5.95 15.16 -12.36
CA PHE A 147 4.54 15.55 -12.47
C PHE A 147 4.19 16.79 -11.63
N LEU A 148 4.77 16.92 -10.43
CA LEU A 148 4.64 18.13 -9.62
C LEU A 148 5.20 19.36 -10.35
N GLY A 149 6.38 19.23 -10.96
CA GLY A 149 7.00 20.31 -11.73
C GLY A 149 6.17 20.74 -12.93
N GLN A 150 5.61 19.78 -13.68
CA GLN A 150 4.71 20.07 -14.79
C GLN A 150 3.41 20.74 -14.33
N GLY A 151 2.81 20.26 -13.24
CA GLY A 151 1.60 20.87 -12.67
C GLY A 151 1.82 22.32 -12.24
N LEU A 152 2.99 22.64 -11.68
CA LEU A 152 3.34 24.01 -11.32
C LEU A 152 3.52 24.91 -12.56
N GLN A 153 4.14 24.40 -13.63
CA GLN A 153 4.32 25.14 -14.88
C GLN A 153 3.01 25.39 -15.62
N ALA A 154 2.06 24.45 -15.54
CA ALA A 154 0.73 24.58 -16.15
C ALA A 154 -0.15 25.66 -15.50
N GLY A 155 0.32 26.31 -14.41
CA GLY A 155 -0.42 27.39 -13.76
C GLY A 155 -1.67 26.92 -13.02
N VAL A 156 -1.66 25.68 -12.53
CA VAL A 156 -2.79 25.08 -11.81
C VAL A 156 -3.27 26.00 -10.68
N GLU A 157 -4.54 26.41 -10.72
CA GLU A 157 -5.13 27.29 -9.72
C GLU A 157 -5.33 26.57 -8.38
N LEU A 158 -4.42 26.83 -7.44
CA LEU A 158 -4.50 26.30 -6.09
C LEU A 158 -5.51 27.10 -5.25
N THR A 159 -6.74 26.61 -5.21
CA THR A 159 -7.78 27.19 -4.35
C THR A 159 -7.46 26.92 -2.87
N TRP A 160 -7.70 27.89 -1.98
CA TRP A 160 -7.53 27.74 -0.52
C TRP A 160 -8.23 26.51 0.07
N ARG A 161 -9.35 26.08 -0.55
CA ARG A 161 -10.09 24.86 -0.20
C ARG A 161 -9.22 23.61 -0.27
N VAL A 162 -8.35 23.50 -1.27
CA VAL A 162 -7.45 22.36 -1.47
C VAL A 162 -6.47 22.24 -0.30
N TYR A 163 -5.91 23.36 0.14
CA TYR A 163 -5.02 23.38 1.31
C TYR A 163 -5.75 22.96 2.56
N ILE A 164 -6.94 23.50 2.83
CA ILE A 164 -7.72 23.12 4.02
C ILE A 164 -8.00 21.63 4.01
N VAL A 165 -8.51 21.07 2.91
CA VAL A 165 -8.78 19.63 2.80
C VAL A 165 -7.49 18.84 3.06
N SER A 166 -6.39 19.19 2.40
CA SER A 166 -5.11 18.49 2.55
C SER A 166 -4.58 18.50 3.99
N PHE A 167 -4.58 19.68 4.64
CA PHE A 167 -4.12 19.83 6.02
C PHE A 167 -5.07 19.19 7.02
N THR A 168 -6.39 19.22 6.80
CA THR A 168 -7.36 18.48 7.63
C THR A 168 -7.09 16.98 7.57
N PHE A 169 -6.85 16.42 6.38
CA PHE A 169 -6.47 15.02 6.25
C PHE A 169 -5.15 14.71 6.95
N LEU A 170 -4.14 15.58 6.84
CA LEU A 170 -2.82 15.42 7.46
C LEU A 170 -2.84 15.51 8.99
N LEU A 171 -3.43 16.57 9.51
CA LEU A 171 -3.25 16.99 10.90
C LEU A 171 -4.38 16.52 11.81
N LEU A 172 -5.55 16.16 11.26
CA LEU A 172 -6.70 15.73 12.05
C LEU A 172 -7.07 14.28 11.75
N ILE A 173 -7.51 13.99 10.53
CA ILE A 173 -8.07 12.68 10.18
C ILE A 173 -7.04 11.57 10.44
N ARG A 174 -5.76 11.82 10.09
CA ARG A 174 -4.71 10.82 10.23
C ARG A 174 -4.33 10.54 11.70
N PRO A 175 -3.96 11.53 12.54
CA PRO A 175 -3.67 11.26 13.95
C PRO A 175 -4.86 10.60 14.66
N ILE A 176 -6.10 11.03 14.36
CA ILE A 176 -7.30 10.44 14.95
C ILE A 176 -7.48 8.99 14.49
N GLY A 177 -7.43 8.73 13.19
CA GLY A 177 -7.57 7.39 12.63
C GLY A 177 -6.50 6.42 13.14
N GLY A 178 -5.24 6.86 13.19
CA GLY A 178 -4.15 6.08 13.78
C GLY A 178 -4.35 5.81 15.27
N PHE A 179 -4.78 6.82 16.03
CA PHE A 179 -4.99 6.67 17.47
C PHE A 179 -6.15 5.71 17.78
N ILE A 180 -7.23 5.78 16.99
CA ILE A 180 -8.35 4.83 17.06
C ILE A 180 -7.88 3.42 16.71
N ALA A 181 -7.11 3.25 15.63
CA ALA A 181 -6.57 1.94 15.24
C ALA A 181 -5.65 1.34 16.31
N LEU A 182 -4.84 2.17 16.98
CA LEU A 182 -3.94 1.77 18.06
C LEU A 182 -4.63 1.69 19.44
N SER A 183 -5.92 2.01 19.54
CA SER A 183 -6.62 2.06 20.83
C SER A 183 -6.63 0.70 21.53
N GLY A 184 -6.71 -0.40 20.78
CA GLY A 184 -6.67 -1.78 21.29
C GLY A 184 -5.28 -2.31 21.70
N LEU A 185 -4.21 -1.55 21.45
CA LEU A 185 -2.84 -1.96 21.80
C LEU A 185 -2.39 -1.34 23.14
N HIS A 186 -1.62 -2.09 23.93
CA HIS A 186 -1.04 -1.65 25.19
C HIS A 186 0.24 -0.83 24.98
N LEU A 187 0.14 0.30 24.26
CA LEU A 187 1.23 1.25 24.04
C LEU A 187 1.03 2.52 24.86
N PRO A 188 2.10 3.19 25.33
CA PRO A 188 1.97 4.49 25.98
C PRO A 188 1.45 5.53 24.98
N ARG A 189 0.69 6.51 25.49
CA ARG A 189 -0.03 7.48 24.64
C ARG A 189 0.90 8.26 23.71
N THR A 190 2.11 8.57 24.16
CA THR A 190 3.14 9.27 23.37
C THR A 190 3.58 8.46 22.14
N GLU A 191 3.75 7.15 22.28
CA GLU A 191 4.06 6.26 21.16
C GLU A 191 2.89 6.14 20.20
N LYS A 192 1.65 6.03 20.71
CA LYS A 192 0.45 6.04 19.85
C LYS A 192 0.37 7.32 19.01
N TYR A 193 0.63 8.48 19.60
CA TYR A 193 0.66 9.74 18.88
C TYR A 193 1.80 9.81 17.86
N ALA A 194 3.01 9.37 18.25
CA ALA A 194 4.15 9.35 17.34
C ALA A 194 3.88 8.47 16.11
N ILE A 195 3.39 7.24 16.31
CA ILE A 195 3.05 6.31 15.22
C ILE A 195 1.92 6.88 14.34
N SER A 196 0.89 7.45 14.96
CA SER A 196 -0.28 7.98 14.23
C SER A 196 0.03 9.24 13.43
N ALA A 197 0.90 10.12 13.96
CA ALA A 197 1.26 11.39 13.33
C ALA A 197 2.42 11.27 12.32
N LEU A 198 3.35 10.32 12.51
CA LEU A 198 4.56 10.17 11.69
C LEU A 198 4.48 9.09 10.62
N GLY A 199 3.38 8.34 10.52
CA GLY A 199 3.21 7.35 9.46
C GLY A 199 3.41 7.99 8.08
N ILE A 200 4.48 7.60 7.39
CA ILE A 200 4.86 8.13 6.08
C ILE A 200 3.69 7.91 5.11
N ARG A 201 3.25 8.97 4.42
CA ARG A 201 2.33 8.82 3.28
C ARG A 201 3.12 8.29 2.09
N GLY A 202 2.96 6.99 1.88
CA GLY A 202 3.72 6.23 0.91
C GLY A 202 3.15 6.24 -0.50
N ILE A 203 3.83 5.47 -1.34
CA ILE A 203 3.52 5.16 -2.75
C ILE A 203 2.13 4.54 -2.93
N GLY A 204 1.61 3.83 -1.91
CA GLY A 204 0.25 3.28 -1.95
C GLY A 204 -0.81 4.33 -2.29
N THR A 205 -0.65 5.57 -1.83
CA THR A 205 -1.58 6.67 -2.18
C THR A 205 -1.58 6.96 -3.68
N LEU A 206 -0.39 6.97 -4.32
CA LEU A 206 -0.27 7.16 -5.76
C LEU A 206 -0.90 6.00 -6.52
N TYR A 207 -0.72 4.78 -6.02
CA TYR A 207 -1.35 3.61 -6.60
C TYR A 207 -2.88 3.69 -6.50
N TYR A 208 -3.45 3.96 -5.31
CA TYR A 208 -4.92 4.05 -5.13
C TYR A 208 -5.52 5.19 -5.95
N LEU A 209 -4.82 6.33 -6.02
CA LEU A 209 -5.22 7.44 -6.87
C LEU A 209 -5.22 7.01 -8.34
N SER A 210 -4.13 6.41 -8.82
CA SER A 210 -4.05 5.93 -10.21
C SER A 210 -5.15 4.94 -10.52
N TYR A 211 -5.44 4.02 -9.60
CA TYR A 211 -6.53 3.06 -9.71
C TYR A 211 -7.89 3.75 -9.83
N ALA A 212 -8.18 4.69 -8.92
CA ALA A 212 -9.43 5.45 -8.93
C ALA A 212 -9.57 6.33 -10.19
N LEU A 213 -8.49 6.94 -10.68
CA LEU A 213 -8.55 7.75 -11.89
C LEU A 213 -8.69 6.92 -13.18
N ASN A 214 -8.40 5.61 -13.12
CA ASN A 214 -8.63 4.69 -14.25
C ASN A 214 -10.06 4.11 -14.27
N THR A 215 -10.88 4.36 -13.24
CA THR A 215 -12.32 4.10 -13.33
C THR A 215 -12.94 5.32 -14.00
N ASP A 216 -13.39 5.17 -15.25
CA ASP A 216 -13.83 6.22 -16.20
C ASP A 216 -15.01 7.13 -15.74
N PHE A 217 -15.30 7.22 -14.45
CA PHE A 217 -16.41 8.01 -13.91
C PHE A 217 -16.01 9.41 -13.43
N PHE A 218 -14.72 9.67 -13.18
CA PHE A 218 -14.27 11.00 -12.74
C PHE A 218 -14.17 11.95 -13.94
N ALA A 219 -14.85 13.09 -13.86
CA ALA A 219 -14.62 14.20 -14.78
C ALA A 219 -13.16 14.68 -14.67
N GLU A 220 -12.59 15.18 -15.77
CA GLU A 220 -11.19 15.63 -15.82
C GLU A 220 -10.85 16.64 -14.71
N ASP A 221 -11.77 17.57 -14.44
CA ASP A 221 -11.60 18.58 -13.38
C ASP A 221 -11.53 17.96 -11.97
N ASP A 222 -12.30 16.91 -11.71
CA ASP A 222 -12.33 16.25 -10.40
C ASP A 222 -11.14 15.31 -10.23
N ALA A 223 -10.74 14.63 -11.30
CA ALA A 223 -9.49 13.87 -11.36
C ALA A 223 -8.28 14.76 -11.05
N LEU A 224 -8.23 15.95 -11.64
CA LEU A 224 -7.18 16.95 -11.41
C LEU A 224 -7.18 17.47 -9.97
N LYS A 225 -8.35 17.76 -9.38
CA LYS A 225 -8.45 18.16 -7.97
C LYS A 225 -7.96 17.07 -7.03
N LEU A 226 -8.34 15.81 -7.25
CA LEU A 226 -7.87 14.67 -6.46
C LEU A 226 -6.35 14.53 -6.56
N TRP A 227 -5.80 14.66 -7.77
CA TRP A 227 -4.37 14.65 -8.01
C TRP A 227 -3.63 15.72 -7.21
N ILE A 228 -4.12 16.96 -7.22
CA ILE A 228 -3.52 18.06 -6.46
C ILE A 228 -3.58 17.80 -4.95
N VAL A 229 -4.74 17.39 -4.43
CA VAL A 229 -4.91 17.12 -2.99
C VAL A 229 -3.94 16.03 -2.55
N CYS A 230 -3.91 14.89 -3.25
CA CYS A 230 -2.99 13.79 -2.96
C CYS A 230 -1.53 14.23 -3.06
N SER A 231 -1.20 15.05 -4.06
CA SER A 231 0.15 15.59 -4.27
C SER A 231 0.62 16.46 -3.10
N ILE A 232 -0.18 17.43 -2.66
CA ILE A 232 0.12 18.29 -1.50
C ILE A 232 0.25 17.46 -0.23
N VAL A 233 -0.66 16.51 -0.06
CA VAL A 233 -0.68 15.57 1.05
C VAL A 233 0.62 14.76 1.13
N ILE A 234 1.06 14.16 0.02
CA ILE A 234 2.29 13.35 -0.04
C ILE A 234 3.50 14.24 0.20
N LEU A 235 3.61 15.37 -0.50
CA LEU A 235 4.74 16.30 -0.39
C LEU A 235 4.91 16.81 1.04
N THR A 236 3.81 17.25 1.66
CA THR A 236 3.82 17.77 3.02
C THR A 236 4.13 16.66 4.03
N SER A 237 3.63 15.43 3.82
CA SER A 237 3.97 14.30 4.67
C SER A 237 5.45 13.93 4.59
N ILE A 238 6.04 13.92 3.39
CA ILE A 238 7.47 13.65 3.21
C ILE A 238 8.30 14.72 3.92
N PHE A 239 7.90 15.99 3.78
CA PHE A 239 8.60 17.10 4.43
C PHE A 239 8.50 17.06 5.97
N ILE A 240 7.30 16.87 6.51
CA ILE A 240 7.09 16.71 7.96
C ILE A 240 7.89 15.52 8.47
N HIS A 241 7.81 14.36 7.82
CA HIS A 241 8.54 13.18 8.25
C HIS A 241 10.05 13.40 8.20
N GLY A 242 10.58 13.99 7.12
CA GLY A 242 12.02 14.28 6.98
C GLY A 242 12.57 15.22 8.07
N LEU A 243 11.78 16.22 8.49
CA LEU A 243 12.17 17.13 9.57
C LEU A 243 12.01 16.50 10.97
N SER A 244 11.00 15.67 11.16
CA SER A 244 10.60 15.14 12.46
C SER A 244 11.31 13.84 12.83
N ALA A 245 11.65 12.97 11.88
CA ALA A 245 12.21 11.64 12.12
C ALA A 245 13.50 11.70 12.96
N THR A 246 14.44 12.57 12.60
CA THR A 246 15.73 12.71 13.30
C THR A 246 15.58 13.26 14.72
N ARG A 247 14.56 14.09 14.98
CA ARG A 247 14.30 14.63 16.33
C ARG A 247 13.61 13.60 17.22
N LEU A 248 12.69 12.82 16.68
CA LEU A 248 11.91 11.83 17.44
C LEU A 248 12.72 10.57 17.79
N LEU A 249 13.60 10.12 16.90
CA LEU A 249 14.56 9.06 17.21
C LEU A 249 15.50 9.43 18.37
N LYS A 250 15.76 10.72 18.60
CA LYS A 250 16.54 11.20 19.75
C LYS A 250 15.72 11.30 21.05
N MET A 251 14.39 11.32 20.97
CA MET A 251 13.48 11.39 22.12
C MET A 251 13.03 10.02 22.60
N THR A 252 13.32 8.95 21.85
CA THR A 252 13.03 7.57 22.26
C THR A 252 14.15 7.12 23.19
N PRO A 253 13.85 6.67 24.44
CA PRO A 253 14.90 6.16 25.32
C PRO A 253 15.61 4.99 24.64
N LYS A 254 16.95 4.96 24.71
CA LYS A 254 17.68 3.73 24.38
C LYS A 254 17.20 2.66 25.35
N GLU A 255 16.47 1.65 24.87
CA GLU A 255 16.36 0.42 25.61
C GLU A 255 17.77 -0.14 25.77
N HIS A 256 18.22 -0.21 27.02
CA HIS A 256 19.40 -0.97 27.40
C HIS A 256 19.06 -2.45 27.17
N HIS A 257 19.59 -3.02 26.09
CA HIS A 257 19.79 -4.47 25.98
C HIS A 257 20.83 -4.93 26.99
#